data_AF-A0A7J7G5W7-F1
#
_entry.id   AF-A0A7J7G5W7-F1
#
_cell.length_a   1.000
_cell.length_b   1.000
_cell.length_c   1.000
_cell.angle_alpha   90.00
_cell.angle_beta   90.00
_cell.angle_gamma   90.00
#
_symmetry.space_group_name_H-M   'P 1'
#
loop_
_entity.id
_entity.type
_entity.pdbx_description
1 polymer ?
#
loop_
_entity_poly.entity_id
_entity_poly.type
_entity_poly.pdbx_seq_one_letter_code
_entity_poly.pdbx_strand_id
1 'polypeptide(L)'
;MSGPQCIVQGWDRVKNGVLLVSEFSLVKDVILPYSHLIKTFDGDVGVESRKSLVFFMGNRYRKETLSLCEMSVHGGKIRDMLFQLLEKEEDVIIKHSAPSRESRRAASQGMHTSKFCLHPAGDTPSACQLFDAIVSLCVPVIVSDYIELPFEDVIEYRKIAVFVDTNSAVKPGYLVKSLRGVSTERILEFQQELKKAKQYFEYEDVNGTVNEIWRQVSLKVPLIKLMINRDRRLVKRDLPEPDCSCLCSNQSGIHTTLDAAFVNSLMIMEISRYLNSPWKL
;
A
#
# COMPACT_ATOMS: atom_id res chain seq x y z
N MET A 1 2.72 25.82 -12.66
CA MET A 1 3.77 26.38 -11.80
C MET A 1 4.26 25.26 -10.90
N SER A 2 5.51 24.83 -11.13
CA SER A 2 6.39 24.02 -10.27
C SER A 2 5.80 22.78 -9.56
N GLY A 3 5.60 21.70 -10.33
CA GLY A 3 5.66 20.33 -9.79
C GLY A 3 7.13 19.88 -9.60
N PRO A 4 7.38 18.76 -8.89
CA PRO A 4 8.68 18.47 -8.29
C PRO A 4 9.67 17.88 -9.31
N GLN A 5 10.21 18.72 -10.19
CA GLN A 5 11.43 18.39 -10.94
C GLN A 5 12.69 18.52 -10.08
N CYS A 6 12.61 19.15 -8.90
CA CYS A 6 13.75 19.33 -8.00
C CYS A 6 14.03 18.14 -7.06
N ILE A 7 13.18 17.10 -7.04
CA ILE A 7 13.43 15.85 -6.28
C ILE A 7 14.11 14.78 -7.16
N VAL A 8 14.22 15.01 -8.47
CA VAL A 8 14.76 14.01 -9.42
C VAL A 8 16.29 13.91 -9.37
N GLN A 9 17.00 14.98 -9.02
CA GLN A 9 18.48 14.97 -9.06
C GLN A 9 19.14 14.27 -7.87
N GLY A 10 18.46 14.13 -6.73
CA GLY A 10 18.92 13.30 -5.60
C GLY A 10 18.59 11.82 -5.76
N TRP A 11 17.55 11.51 -6.55
CA TRP A 11 16.99 10.17 -6.73
C TRP A 11 17.87 9.25 -7.60
N ASP A 12 18.66 9.82 -8.52
CA ASP A 12 19.46 9.01 -9.46
C ASP A 12 20.70 8.35 -8.84
N ARG A 13 21.13 8.76 -7.64
CA ARG A 13 22.21 8.06 -6.91
C ARG A 13 21.70 6.92 -6.02
N VAL A 14 20.44 6.97 -5.59
CA VAL A 14 19.79 5.93 -4.75
C VAL A 14 19.13 4.84 -5.60
N LYS A 15 18.75 5.14 -6.86
CA LYS A 15 18.13 4.19 -7.80
C LYS A 15 18.89 2.89 -8.01
N ASN A 16 20.22 2.91 -7.93
CA ASN A 16 21.00 1.69 -8.09
C ASN A 16 21.07 0.85 -6.81
N GLY A 17 20.53 1.35 -5.69
CA GLY A 17 20.62 0.69 -4.39
C GLY A 17 19.37 -0.07 -3.93
N VAL A 18 18.20 0.17 -4.55
CA VAL A 18 16.90 -0.28 -4.03
C VAL A 18 16.11 -1.12 -5.05
N LEU A 19 16.74 -1.58 -6.13
CA LEU A 19 16.14 -2.52 -7.08
C LEU A 19 17.08 -3.70 -7.31
N LEU A 20 16.98 -4.72 -6.46
CA LEU A 20 17.37 -6.08 -6.86
C LEU A 20 16.20 -7.02 -6.58
N VAL A 21 15.49 -7.30 -7.67
CA VAL A 21 14.58 -8.43 -7.85
C VAL A 21 15.38 -9.71 -7.65
N SER A 22 14.99 -10.52 -6.68
CA SER A 22 15.32 -11.95 -6.61
C SER A 22 14.33 -12.61 -5.64
N GLU A 23 13.63 -13.62 -6.14
CA GLU A 23 12.58 -14.35 -5.43
C GLU A 23 13.14 -14.98 -4.13
N PHE A 24 12.36 -14.89 -3.04
CA PHE A 24 12.69 -15.32 -1.66
C PHE A 24 13.68 -14.45 -0.86
N SER A 25 13.31 -13.19 -0.59
CA SER A 25 13.92 -12.39 0.49
C SER A 25 13.16 -12.58 1.81
N LEU A 26 13.84 -13.09 2.85
CA LEU A 26 13.33 -13.18 4.24
C LEU A 26 13.10 -11.81 4.91
N VAL A 27 13.42 -10.72 4.22
CA VAL A 27 13.12 -9.35 4.64
C VAL A 27 12.18 -8.79 3.59
N LYS A 28 10.86 -8.86 3.84
CA LYS A 28 9.91 -8.12 3.01
C LYS A 28 10.26 -6.63 3.06
N ASP A 29 10.09 -5.93 1.94
CA ASP A 29 10.45 -4.53 1.76
C ASP A 29 9.68 -3.58 2.71
N VAL A 30 10.15 -2.34 2.86
CA VAL A 30 9.33 -1.28 3.48
C VAL A 30 8.23 -0.91 2.49
N ILE A 31 6.96 -1.10 2.87
CA ILE A 31 5.83 -0.74 2.01
C ILE A 31 5.69 0.77 2.02
N LEU A 32 5.92 1.40 0.85
CA LEU A 32 5.82 2.84 0.70
C LEU A 32 4.37 3.23 0.39
N PRO A 33 3.76 4.15 1.18
CA PRO A 33 2.46 4.68 0.85
C PRO A 33 2.54 5.63 -0.35
N TYR A 34 1.47 5.70 -1.14
CA TYR A 34 1.40 6.64 -2.26
C TYR A 34 0.89 7.99 -1.78
N SER A 35 1.25 9.05 -2.49
CA SER A 35 0.60 10.34 -2.28
C SER A 35 -0.88 10.26 -2.68
N HIS A 36 -1.73 10.85 -1.86
CA HIS A 36 -3.14 11.04 -2.19
C HIS A 36 -3.29 11.97 -3.40
N LEU A 37 -4.31 11.74 -4.22
CA LEU A 37 -4.55 12.45 -5.49
C LEU A 37 -5.69 13.46 -5.42
N ILE A 38 -6.49 13.40 -4.35
CA ILE A 38 -7.66 14.24 -4.11
C ILE A 38 -7.37 15.30 -3.05
N LYS A 39 -8.27 16.27 -2.91
CA LYS A 39 -8.12 17.27 -1.85
C LYS A 39 -8.44 16.63 -0.50
N THR A 40 -7.57 16.85 0.47
CA THR A 40 -7.81 16.57 1.88
C THR A 40 -9.13 17.17 2.36
N PHE A 41 -9.86 16.44 3.19
CA PHE A 41 -11.09 16.94 3.78
C PHE A 41 -10.77 17.93 4.89
N ASP A 42 -11.28 19.16 4.76
CA ASP A 42 -11.05 20.27 5.69
C ASP A 42 -12.03 20.25 6.89
N GLY A 43 -13.06 19.40 6.85
CA GLY A 43 -14.08 19.30 7.89
C GLY A 43 -13.68 18.41 9.06
N ASP A 44 -14.46 18.50 10.14
CA ASP A 44 -14.32 17.63 11.30
C ASP A 44 -15.02 16.28 11.14
N VAL A 45 -14.75 15.39 12.10
CA VAL A 45 -15.41 14.08 12.25
C VAL A 45 -16.93 14.26 12.30
N GLY A 46 -17.66 13.48 11.51
CA GLY A 46 -19.10 13.64 11.38
C GLY A 46 -19.72 12.74 10.31
N VAL A 47 -20.98 12.36 10.55
CA VAL A 47 -21.76 11.44 9.72
C VAL A 47 -22.96 12.13 9.05
N GLU A 48 -23.50 13.20 9.65
CA GLU A 48 -24.73 13.89 9.17
C GLU A 48 -24.61 14.45 7.75
N SER A 49 -23.44 14.98 7.39
CA SER A 49 -23.19 15.50 6.03
C SER A 49 -22.93 14.39 5.00
N ARG A 50 -22.75 13.14 5.44
CA ARG A 50 -22.39 11.99 4.61
C ARG A 50 -23.64 11.19 4.23
N LYS A 51 -24.29 11.65 3.16
CA LYS A 51 -25.56 11.10 2.65
C LYS A 51 -25.43 9.69 2.08
N SER A 52 -24.29 9.37 1.47
CA SER A 52 -24.07 8.06 0.85
C SER A 52 -23.45 7.08 1.83
N LEU A 53 -23.87 5.82 1.77
CA LEU A 53 -23.31 4.74 2.58
C LEU A 53 -21.92 4.37 2.05
N VAL A 54 -21.82 3.97 0.78
CA VAL A 54 -20.59 3.48 0.16
C VAL A 54 -20.24 4.27 -1.09
N PHE A 55 -18.97 4.63 -1.24
CA PHE A 55 -18.43 5.21 -2.46
C PHE A 55 -17.34 4.35 -3.09
N PHE A 56 -17.40 4.23 -4.41
CA PHE A 56 -16.35 3.69 -5.25
C PHE A 56 -16.34 4.35 -6.63
N MET A 57 -15.17 4.75 -7.11
CA MET A 57 -15.01 5.24 -8.47
C MET A 57 -13.67 4.78 -9.04
N GLY A 58 -13.70 4.00 -10.12
CA GLY A 58 -12.48 3.52 -10.77
C GLY A 58 -12.72 2.52 -11.90
N ASN A 59 -11.65 1.90 -12.38
CA ASN A 59 -11.72 0.97 -13.51
C ASN A 59 -12.39 -0.37 -13.13
N ARG A 60 -13.64 -0.59 -13.53
CA ARG A 60 -14.37 -1.85 -13.33
C ARG A 60 -13.61 -3.06 -13.85
N TYR A 61 -13.04 -2.93 -15.05
CA TYR A 61 -12.26 -3.96 -15.70
C TYR A 61 -10.77 -3.62 -15.61
N ARG A 62 -9.97 -4.54 -15.07
CA ARG A 62 -8.51 -4.52 -15.16
C ARG A 62 -8.10 -5.66 -16.09
N LYS A 63 -7.27 -5.38 -17.10
CA LYS A 63 -6.77 -6.44 -18.00
C LYS A 63 -6.04 -7.49 -17.15
N GLU A 64 -6.32 -8.76 -17.42
CA GLU A 64 -5.54 -9.91 -16.96
C GLU A 64 -4.13 -9.81 -17.56
N THR A 65 -3.31 -8.91 -17.02
CA THR A 65 -1.91 -8.86 -17.38
C THR A 65 -1.23 -9.95 -16.54
N LEU A 66 -0.55 -10.86 -17.22
CA LEU A 66 0.41 -11.84 -16.68
C LEU A 66 1.53 -11.12 -15.90
N SER A 67 1.21 -10.49 -14.79
CA SER A 67 2.18 -10.19 -13.74
C SER A 67 2.19 -11.43 -12.85
N LEU A 68 3.38 -11.92 -12.52
CA LEU A 68 3.70 -13.11 -11.71
C LEU A 68 3.09 -13.14 -10.29
N CYS A 69 2.13 -12.27 -9.99
CA CYS A 69 1.35 -12.26 -8.77
C CYS A 69 -0.08 -12.75 -9.08
N GLU A 70 -0.36 -14.02 -8.81
CA GLU A 70 -1.68 -14.68 -8.99
C GLU A 70 -2.85 -13.88 -8.39
N MET A 71 -2.56 -13.01 -7.42
CA MET A 71 -3.51 -12.10 -6.78
C MET A 71 -4.20 -11.13 -7.76
N SER A 72 -3.50 -10.68 -8.81
CA SER A 72 -4.06 -9.73 -9.79
C SER A 72 -5.11 -10.38 -10.71
N VAL A 73 -5.02 -11.70 -10.93
CA VAL A 73 -5.92 -12.44 -11.83
C VAL A 73 -7.32 -12.60 -11.21
N HIS A 74 -7.40 -12.75 -9.88
CA HIS A 74 -8.67 -12.89 -9.17
C HIS A 74 -9.34 -11.53 -8.89
N GLY A 75 -8.55 -10.47 -8.63
CA GLY A 75 -9.08 -9.16 -8.28
C GLY A 75 -9.99 -8.51 -9.34
N GLY A 76 -9.70 -8.72 -10.63
CA GLY A 76 -10.56 -8.22 -11.73
C GLY A 76 -11.97 -8.81 -11.71
N LYS A 77 -12.11 -10.11 -11.40
CA LYS A 77 -13.41 -10.80 -11.31
C LYS A 77 -14.21 -10.36 -10.09
N ILE A 78 -13.53 -10.20 -8.95
CA ILE A 78 -14.17 -9.71 -7.71
C ILE A 78 -14.71 -8.30 -7.90
N ARG A 79 -13.91 -7.41 -8.50
CA ARG A 79 -14.34 -6.04 -8.78
C ARG A 79 -15.58 -6.02 -9.65
N ASP A 80 -15.63 -6.79 -10.74
CA ASP A 80 -16.81 -6.86 -11.59
C ASP A 80 -18.06 -7.36 -10.85
N MET A 81 -17.93 -8.41 -10.04
CA MET A 81 -19.04 -8.92 -9.21
C MET A 81 -19.53 -7.87 -8.21
N LEU A 82 -18.63 -7.14 -7.55
CA LEU A 82 -18.99 -6.06 -6.63
C LEU A 82 -19.73 -4.93 -7.37
N PHE A 83 -19.32 -4.58 -8.59
CA PHE A 83 -20.08 -3.63 -9.42
C PHE A 83 -21.51 -4.11 -9.66
N GLN A 84 -21.68 -5.37 -10.10
CA GLN A 84 -23.02 -5.92 -10.40
C GLN A 84 -23.94 -5.96 -9.18
N LEU A 85 -23.38 -6.23 -7.99
CA LEU A 85 -24.14 -6.33 -6.75
C LEU A 85 -24.49 -4.95 -6.17
N LEU A 86 -23.55 -4.01 -6.21
CA LEU A 86 -23.67 -2.72 -5.53
C LEU A 86 -24.33 -1.63 -6.37
N GLU A 87 -24.34 -1.75 -7.71
CA GLU A 87 -24.93 -0.75 -8.61
C GLU A 87 -26.44 -0.55 -8.39
N LYS A 88 -27.12 -1.55 -7.81
CA LYS A 88 -28.57 -1.53 -7.55
C LYS A 88 -28.92 -1.19 -6.11
N GLU A 89 -27.94 -0.98 -5.24
CA GLU A 89 -28.16 -0.73 -3.82
C GLU A 89 -28.40 0.75 -3.55
N GLU A 90 -29.39 1.05 -2.71
CA GLU A 90 -29.68 2.41 -2.27
C GLU A 90 -28.53 2.98 -1.42
N ASP A 91 -28.27 4.28 -1.59
CA ASP A 91 -27.18 5.03 -0.95
C ASP A 91 -25.77 4.55 -1.30
N VAL A 92 -25.62 3.69 -2.32
CA VAL A 92 -24.32 3.25 -2.83
C VAL A 92 -23.98 3.95 -4.14
N ILE A 93 -22.81 4.58 -4.18
CA ILE A 93 -22.27 5.21 -5.38
C ILE A 93 -21.10 4.36 -5.86
N ILE A 94 -21.33 3.55 -6.89
CA ILE A 94 -20.28 2.79 -7.58
C ILE A 94 -20.24 3.18 -9.05
N LYS A 95 -19.10 3.68 -9.54
CA LYS A 95 -18.97 4.21 -10.91
C LYS A 95 -17.72 3.72 -11.61
N HIS A 96 -17.87 3.34 -12.86
CA HIS A 96 -16.74 3.08 -13.74
C HIS A 96 -16.16 4.42 -14.24
N SER A 97 -14.87 4.66 -14.04
CA SER A 97 -14.20 5.85 -14.57
C SER A 97 -12.72 5.61 -14.86
N ALA A 98 -12.26 6.13 -16.00
CA ALA A 98 -10.85 6.29 -16.30
C ALA A 98 -10.26 7.50 -15.53
N PRO A 99 -8.95 7.52 -15.25
CA PRO A 99 -8.30 8.62 -14.54
C PRO A 99 -8.32 9.91 -15.39
N SER A 100 -9.08 10.90 -14.92
CA SER A 100 -9.16 12.26 -15.47
C SER A 100 -9.22 13.31 -14.36
N ARG A 101 -9.05 14.60 -14.67
CA ARG A 101 -9.14 15.67 -13.67
C ARG A 101 -10.55 15.80 -13.10
N GLU A 102 -11.55 15.59 -13.96
CA GLU A 102 -12.97 15.63 -13.63
C GLU A 102 -13.34 14.44 -12.74
N SER A 103 -12.84 13.24 -13.06
CA SER A 103 -13.03 12.04 -12.22
C SER A 103 -12.42 12.22 -10.82
N ARG A 104 -11.25 12.87 -10.70
CA ARG A 104 -10.63 13.14 -9.40
C ARG A 104 -11.45 14.11 -8.56
N ARG A 105 -12.03 15.15 -9.17
CA ARG A 105 -12.94 16.07 -8.45
C ARG A 105 -14.22 15.36 -8.01
N ALA A 106 -14.79 14.54 -8.87
CA ALA A 106 -15.96 13.73 -8.55
C ALA A 106 -15.66 12.72 -7.43
N ALA A 107 -14.49 12.08 -7.47
CA ALA A 107 -14.02 11.18 -6.42
C ALA A 107 -13.82 11.91 -5.09
N SER A 108 -13.15 13.07 -5.09
CA SER A 108 -12.99 13.91 -3.91
C SER A 108 -14.35 14.23 -3.27
N GLN A 109 -15.29 14.73 -4.07
CA GLN A 109 -16.63 15.07 -3.58
C GLN A 109 -17.37 13.83 -3.06
N GLY A 110 -17.33 12.73 -3.79
CA GLY A 110 -18.00 11.49 -3.41
C GLY A 110 -17.46 10.90 -2.12
N MET A 111 -16.14 10.89 -1.93
CA MET A 111 -15.50 10.43 -0.69
C MET A 111 -15.83 11.33 0.51
N HIS A 112 -15.91 12.65 0.30
CA HIS A 112 -16.26 13.61 1.36
C HIS A 112 -17.73 13.47 1.81
N THR A 113 -18.63 13.03 0.93
CA THR A 113 -20.06 12.86 1.23
C THR A 113 -20.47 11.42 1.54
N SER A 114 -19.52 10.49 1.69
CA SER A 114 -19.81 9.07 1.92
C SER A 114 -19.24 8.58 3.22
N LYS A 115 -19.95 7.67 3.90
CA LYS A 115 -19.51 7.10 5.19
C LYS A 115 -18.35 6.13 4.99
N PHE A 116 -18.47 5.27 3.98
CA PHE A 116 -17.53 4.21 3.65
C PHE A 116 -16.99 4.35 2.23
N CYS A 117 -15.73 3.95 2.04
CA CYS A 117 -15.05 3.92 0.75
C CYS A 117 -14.60 2.49 0.44
N LEU A 118 -15.11 1.92 -0.63
CA LEU A 118 -14.81 0.53 -1.00
C LEU A 118 -13.38 0.41 -1.52
N HIS A 119 -12.66 -0.62 -1.10
CA HIS A 119 -11.32 -0.94 -1.57
C HIS A 119 -11.23 -2.43 -1.92
N PRO A 120 -11.59 -2.82 -3.16
CA PRO A 120 -11.63 -4.21 -3.59
C PRO A 120 -10.25 -4.77 -3.92
N ALA A 121 -10.06 -6.08 -3.71
CA ALA A 121 -8.86 -6.82 -4.06
C ALA A 121 -8.45 -6.63 -5.54
N GLY A 122 -7.14 -6.59 -5.79
CA GLY A 122 -6.55 -6.35 -7.12
C GLY A 122 -6.13 -4.90 -7.38
N ASP A 123 -6.45 -3.99 -6.49
CA ASP A 123 -5.70 -2.76 -6.33
C ASP A 123 -4.38 -3.11 -5.58
N THR A 124 -3.24 -2.56 -6.02
CA THR A 124 -1.98 -2.75 -5.29
C THR A 124 -2.15 -2.24 -3.85
N PRO A 125 -1.49 -2.83 -2.83
CA PRO A 125 -1.46 -2.36 -1.43
C PRO A 125 -1.28 -0.84 -1.24
N SER A 126 -0.69 -0.23 -2.25
CA SER A 126 -0.28 1.15 -2.32
C SER A 126 -1.11 1.95 -3.34
N ALA A 127 -2.29 1.46 -3.72
CA ALA A 127 -3.23 2.19 -4.55
C ALA A 127 -3.71 3.46 -3.83
N CYS A 128 -3.66 4.58 -4.56
CA CYS A 128 -4.03 5.91 -4.08
C CYS A 128 -5.39 5.96 -3.36
N GLN A 129 -6.33 5.07 -3.69
CA GLN A 129 -7.68 5.08 -3.12
C GLN A 129 -7.72 4.87 -1.60
N LEU A 130 -6.85 4.04 -1.02
CA LEU A 130 -6.81 3.87 0.44
C LEU A 130 -6.39 5.19 1.10
N PHE A 131 -5.34 5.82 0.59
CA PHE A 131 -4.84 7.09 1.12
C PHE A 131 -5.82 8.24 0.88
N ASP A 132 -6.48 8.26 -0.29
CA ASP A 132 -7.56 9.20 -0.62
C ASP A 132 -8.72 9.09 0.38
N ALA A 133 -9.11 7.87 0.76
CA ALA A 133 -10.15 7.62 1.76
C ALA A 133 -9.71 8.13 3.16
N ILE A 134 -8.45 7.89 3.54
CA ILE A 134 -7.89 8.34 4.82
C ILE A 134 -7.91 9.86 4.93
N VAL A 135 -7.37 10.58 3.93
CA VAL A 135 -7.37 12.05 3.94
C VAL A 135 -8.77 12.65 3.80
N SER A 136 -9.76 11.84 3.41
CA SER A 136 -11.18 12.22 3.29
C SER A 136 -12.02 11.91 4.52
N LEU A 137 -11.45 11.27 5.55
CA LEU A 137 -12.18 10.70 6.70
C LEU A 137 -13.36 9.79 6.26
N CYS A 138 -13.20 9.13 5.11
CA CYS A 138 -14.13 8.14 4.59
C CYS A 138 -13.63 6.76 5.03
N VAL A 139 -14.43 6.00 5.78
CA VAL A 139 -13.95 4.75 6.39
C VAL A 139 -13.64 3.71 5.31
N PRO A 140 -12.39 3.27 5.13
CA PRO A 140 -12.05 2.28 4.12
C PRO A 140 -12.71 0.93 4.43
N VAL A 141 -13.27 0.30 3.40
CA VAL A 141 -13.80 -1.06 3.43
C VAL A 141 -12.92 -1.92 2.55
N ILE A 142 -11.97 -2.59 3.18
CA ILE A 142 -10.95 -3.40 2.52
C ILE A 142 -11.53 -4.79 2.27
N VAL A 143 -11.76 -5.11 1.00
CA VAL A 143 -12.18 -6.45 0.56
C VAL A 143 -10.96 -7.18 0.04
N SER A 144 -10.28 -7.93 0.90
CA SER A 144 -9.13 -8.75 0.51
C SER A 144 -8.89 -9.86 1.53
N ASP A 145 -8.48 -11.04 1.05
CA ASP A 145 -8.05 -12.15 1.91
C ASP A 145 -6.58 -12.00 2.35
N TYR A 146 -5.78 -11.29 1.54
CA TYR A 146 -4.38 -11.02 1.78
C TYR A 146 -4.10 -9.58 1.37
N ILE A 147 -3.77 -8.73 2.34
CA ILE A 147 -3.31 -7.36 2.08
C ILE A 147 -2.17 -7.08 3.04
N GLU A 148 -1.15 -6.41 2.53
CA GLU A 148 -0.07 -5.86 3.33
C GLU A 148 -0.25 -4.35 3.34
N LEU A 149 -0.06 -3.69 4.47
CA LEU A 149 -0.33 -2.26 4.59
C LEU A 149 0.94 -1.51 5.06
N PRO A 150 1.12 -0.25 4.65
CA PRO A 150 2.25 0.54 5.14
C PRO A 150 2.13 0.81 6.64
N PHE A 151 3.24 0.73 7.36
CA PHE A 151 3.36 1.13 8.77
C PHE A 151 2.43 0.38 9.75
N GLU A 152 2.17 -0.92 9.49
CA GLU A 152 1.33 -1.77 10.34
C GLU A 152 1.80 -1.91 11.80
N ASP A 153 3.06 -1.60 12.11
CA ASP A 153 3.60 -1.61 13.47
C ASP A 153 3.23 -0.35 14.28
N VAL A 154 2.79 0.72 13.62
CA VAL A 154 2.32 1.96 14.27
C VAL A 154 0.86 2.28 13.98
N ILE A 155 0.32 1.82 12.86
CA ILE A 155 -1.09 2.01 12.47
C ILE A 155 -1.84 0.70 12.69
N GLU A 156 -2.74 0.71 13.67
CA GLU A 156 -3.65 -0.41 13.89
C GLU A 156 -4.84 -0.32 12.91
N TYR A 157 -4.71 -0.92 11.74
CA TYR A 157 -5.69 -0.77 10.66
C TYR A 157 -7.12 -1.19 11.03
N ARG A 158 -7.31 -2.10 11.98
CA ARG A 158 -8.64 -2.49 12.50
C ARG A 158 -9.38 -1.34 13.20
N LYS A 159 -8.66 -0.29 13.60
CA LYS A 159 -9.24 0.93 14.20
C LYS A 159 -9.57 2.00 13.17
N ILE A 160 -9.11 1.86 11.92
CA ILE A 160 -9.36 2.86 10.87
C ILE A 160 -10.12 2.31 9.66
N ALA A 161 -10.22 0.99 9.50
CA ALA A 161 -10.85 0.35 8.36
C ALA A 161 -11.72 -0.86 8.78
N VAL A 162 -12.68 -1.20 7.92
CA VAL A 162 -13.47 -2.43 7.98
C VAL A 162 -12.87 -3.45 7.02
N PHE A 163 -12.57 -4.64 7.51
CA PHE A 163 -12.05 -5.74 6.70
C PHE A 163 -13.16 -6.74 6.39
N VAL A 164 -13.26 -7.14 5.12
CA VAL A 164 -14.22 -8.14 4.66
C VAL A 164 -13.48 -9.13 3.77
N ASP A 165 -13.68 -10.42 3.99
CA ASP A 165 -13.12 -11.46 3.12
C ASP A 165 -13.80 -11.43 1.74
N THR A 166 -13.07 -11.84 0.72
CA THR A 166 -13.53 -11.76 -0.67
C THR A 166 -14.81 -12.57 -0.89
N ASN A 167 -14.91 -13.76 -0.29
CA ASN A 167 -16.02 -14.69 -0.49
C ASN A 167 -17.32 -14.16 0.12
N SER A 168 -17.25 -13.50 1.27
CA SER A 168 -18.42 -12.89 1.89
C SER A 168 -18.82 -11.59 1.20
N ALA A 169 -17.86 -10.78 0.73
CA ALA A 169 -18.15 -9.52 0.05
C ALA A 169 -18.95 -9.71 -1.25
N VAL A 170 -18.76 -10.83 -1.95
CA VAL A 170 -19.51 -11.16 -3.19
C VAL A 170 -20.84 -11.87 -2.95
N LYS A 171 -21.24 -12.13 -1.69
CA LYS A 171 -22.57 -12.64 -1.38
C LYS A 171 -23.59 -11.49 -1.53
N PRO A 172 -24.69 -11.69 -2.30
CA PRO A 172 -25.69 -10.64 -2.50
C PRO A 172 -26.21 -10.06 -1.17
N GLY A 173 -26.19 -8.74 -1.06
CA GLY A 173 -26.67 -7.99 0.10
C GLY A 173 -25.80 -8.08 1.37
N TYR A 174 -24.81 -8.98 1.44
CA TYR A 174 -24.00 -9.17 2.65
C TYR A 174 -23.22 -7.91 3.03
N LEU A 175 -22.47 -7.35 2.08
CA LEU A 175 -21.59 -6.21 2.31
C LEU A 175 -22.39 -4.99 2.80
N VAL A 176 -23.45 -4.64 2.08
CA VAL A 176 -24.28 -3.48 2.40
C VAL A 176 -25.02 -3.67 3.72
N LYS A 177 -25.59 -4.85 3.98
CA LYS A 177 -26.22 -5.17 5.27
C LYS A 177 -25.24 -5.02 6.42
N SER A 178 -24.00 -5.49 6.25
CA SER A 178 -22.95 -5.39 7.27
C SER A 178 -22.59 -3.93 7.55
N LEU A 179 -22.42 -3.11 6.51
CA LEU A 179 -22.08 -1.69 6.65
C LEU A 179 -23.22 -0.86 7.21
N ARG A 180 -24.48 -1.15 6.86
CA ARG A 180 -25.68 -0.54 7.46
C ARG A 180 -25.83 -0.89 8.95
N GLY A 181 -25.28 -2.04 9.37
CA GLY A 181 -25.27 -2.46 10.78
C GLY A 181 -24.19 -1.80 11.63
N VAL A 182 -23.26 -1.04 11.04
CA VAL A 182 -22.24 -0.31 11.80
C VAL A 182 -22.89 0.94 12.42
N SER A 183 -22.79 1.08 13.74
CA SER A 183 -23.39 2.21 14.45
C SER A 183 -22.67 3.53 14.13
N THR A 184 -23.38 4.65 14.28
CA THR A 184 -22.82 5.98 14.06
C THR A 184 -21.63 6.25 14.97
N GLU A 185 -21.69 5.83 16.23
CA GLU A 185 -20.60 5.96 17.22
C GLU A 185 -19.35 5.25 16.72
N ARG A 186 -19.51 4.03 16.18
CA ARG A 186 -18.40 3.28 15.63
C ARG A 186 -17.79 3.94 14.40
N ILE A 187 -18.61 4.56 13.54
CA ILE A 187 -18.11 5.35 12.39
C ILE A 187 -17.32 6.56 12.87
N LEU A 188 -17.79 7.26 13.91
CA LEU A 188 -17.08 8.41 14.49
C LEU A 188 -15.73 7.99 15.09
N GLU A 189 -15.67 6.84 15.77
CA GLU A 189 -14.41 6.26 16.27
C GLU A 189 -13.43 6.01 15.12
N PHE A 190 -13.87 5.36 14.03
CA PHE A 190 -13.03 5.17 12.84
C PHE A 190 -12.50 6.50 12.30
N GLN A 191 -13.36 7.51 12.18
CA GLN A 191 -12.98 8.83 11.67
C GLN A 191 -11.98 9.56 12.58
N GLN A 192 -12.09 9.42 13.90
CA GLN A 192 -11.11 9.97 14.84
C GLN A 192 -9.73 9.33 14.67
N GLU A 193 -9.69 8.00 14.53
CA GLU A 193 -8.45 7.27 14.31
C GLU A 193 -7.86 7.56 12.93
N LEU A 194 -8.69 7.73 11.89
CA LEU A 194 -8.26 8.19 10.57
C LEU A 194 -7.62 9.57 10.63
N LYS A 195 -8.18 10.51 11.42
CA LYS A 195 -7.62 11.86 11.61
C LYS A 195 -6.22 11.82 12.23
N LYS A 196 -5.96 10.87 13.14
CA LYS A 196 -4.62 10.64 13.73
C LYS A 196 -3.67 9.96 12.74
N ALA A 197 -4.16 8.97 11.98
CA ALA A 197 -3.36 8.22 11.02
C ALA A 197 -2.96 9.06 9.80
N LYS A 198 -3.75 10.07 9.44
CA LYS A 198 -3.55 10.96 8.30
C LYS A 198 -2.13 11.53 8.18
N GLN A 199 -1.49 11.90 9.30
CA GLN A 199 -0.12 12.47 9.31
C GLN A 199 0.93 11.53 8.68
N TYR A 200 0.73 10.20 8.79
CA TYR A 200 1.64 9.21 8.22
C TYR A 200 1.51 9.10 6.68
N PHE A 201 0.53 9.78 6.09
CA PHE A 201 0.26 9.74 4.64
C PHE A 201 0.34 11.14 4.00
N GLU A 202 0.79 12.15 4.73
CA GLU A 202 1.08 13.49 4.24
C GLU A 202 2.60 13.66 4.06
N TYR A 203 3.03 13.68 2.80
CA TYR A 203 4.45 13.84 2.45
C TYR A 203 5.00 15.25 2.69
N GLU A 204 4.13 16.24 2.89
CA GLU A 204 4.50 17.62 3.18
C GLU A 204 4.85 17.83 4.66
N ASP A 205 4.44 16.90 5.54
CA ASP A 205 4.79 16.94 6.96
C ASP A 205 6.20 16.39 7.19
N VAL A 206 7.05 17.21 7.82
CA VAL A 206 8.44 16.88 8.17
C VAL A 206 8.52 15.65 9.09
N ASN A 207 7.53 15.50 9.99
CA ASN A 207 7.44 14.37 10.91
C ASN A 207 6.47 13.28 10.43
N GLY A 208 5.90 13.44 9.24
CA GLY A 208 4.93 12.52 8.66
C GLY A 208 5.58 11.37 7.90
N THR A 209 5.13 11.16 6.67
CA THR A 209 5.42 9.96 5.88
C THR A 209 6.91 9.65 5.73
N VAL A 210 7.73 10.65 5.41
CA VAL A 210 9.16 10.44 5.09
C VAL A 210 9.93 10.00 6.33
N ASN A 211 9.65 10.59 7.48
CA ASN A 211 10.29 10.21 8.74
C ASN A 211 9.95 8.78 9.12
N GLU A 212 8.69 8.40 8.97
CA GLU A 212 8.24 7.03 9.24
C GLU A 212 8.87 6.01 8.28
N ILE A 213 9.00 6.32 6.98
CA ILE A 213 9.74 5.48 6.03
C ILE A 213 11.18 5.25 6.52
N TRP A 214 11.88 6.30 6.91
CA TRP A 214 13.26 6.17 7.39
C TRP A 214 13.34 5.40 8.71
N ARG A 215 12.36 5.53 9.60
CA ARG A 215 12.26 4.73 10.82
C ARG A 215 12.14 3.23 10.49
N GLN A 216 11.24 2.86 9.58
CA GLN A 216 11.06 1.48 9.11
C GLN A 216 12.34 0.91 8.49
N VAL A 217 12.97 1.68 7.60
CA VAL A 217 14.23 1.31 6.97
C VAL A 217 15.30 1.07 8.04
N SER A 218 15.42 1.98 9.00
CA SER A 218 16.41 1.89 10.10
C SER A 218 16.23 0.63 10.95
N LEU A 219 14.98 0.22 11.23
CA LEU A 219 14.66 -1.00 11.97
C LEU A 219 15.08 -2.29 11.23
N LYS A 220 15.08 -2.27 9.89
CA LYS A 220 15.46 -3.43 9.07
C LYS A 220 16.97 -3.55 8.84
N VAL A 221 17.74 -2.46 9.00
CA VAL A 221 19.20 -2.45 8.78
C VAL A 221 19.96 -3.54 9.54
N PRO A 222 19.73 -3.80 10.84
CA PRO A 222 20.48 -4.82 11.58
C PRO A 222 20.28 -6.22 10.98
N LEU A 223 19.05 -6.55 10.58
CA LEU A 223 18.73 -7.84 9.97
C LEU A 223 19.38 -7.97 8.58
N ILE A 224 19.34 -6.91 7.77
CA ILE A 224 20.02 -6.87 6.46
C ILE A 224 21.52 -7.08 6.64
N LYS A 225 22.17 -6.38 7.59
CA LYS A 225 23.60 -6.56 7.90
C LYS A 225 23.90 -8.00 8.31
N LEU A 226 23.04 -8.60 9.14
CA LEU A 226 23.20 -9.98 9.58
C LEU A 226 23.07 -10.98 8.42
N MET A 227 22.15 -10.74 7.48
CA MET A 227 22.00 -11.55 6.26
C MET A 227 23.21 -11.42 5.34
N ILE A 228 23.70 -10.21 5.08
CA ILE A 228 24.93 -9.98 4.29
C ILE A 228 26.11 -10.73 4.91
N ASN A 229 26.26 -10.67 6.24
CA ASN A 229 27.33 -11.37 6.94
C ASN A 229 27.19 -12.90 6.88
N ARG A 230 25.96 -13.44 6.83
CA ARG A 230 25.70 -14.88 6.63
C ARG A 230 26.08 -15.31 5.23
N ASP A 231 25.68 -14.54 4.23
CA ASP A 231 25.96 -14.82 2.82
C ASP A 231 27.47 -14.82 2.52
N ARG A 232 28.21 -13.85 3.06
CA ARG A 232 29.69 -13.80 2.95
C ARG A 232 30.42 -15.02 3.55
N ARG A 233 29.80 -15.75 4.48
CA ARG A 233 30.40 -16.97 5.06
C ARG A 233 30.17 -18.21 4.20
N LEU A 234 29.31 -18.13 3.18
CA LEU A 234 29.08 -19.24 2.27
C LEU A 234 30.31 -19.38 1.38
N VAL A 235 31.05 -20.48 1.59
CA VAL A 235 32.14 -20.88 0.71
C VAL A 235 31.52 -21.34 -0.60
N LYS A 236 31.75 -20.60 -1.70
CA LYS A 236 31.46 -21.11 -3.04
C LYS A 236 32.38 -22.30 -3.29
N ARG A 237 31.82 -23.51 -3.36
CA ARG A 237 32.56 -24.67 -3.83
C ARG A 237 32.65 -24.56 -5.34
N ASP A 238 33.79 -24.10 -5.84
CA ASP A 238 34.12 -24.22 -7.26
C ASP A 238 34.44 -25.69 -7.53
N LEU A 239 33.42 -26.46 -7.92
CA LEU A 239 33.62 -27.83 -8.41
C LEU A 239 34.10 -27.77 -9.86
N PRO A 240 35.25 -28.39 -10.23
CA PRO A 240 35.76 -28.38 -11.60
C PRO A 240 34.98 -29.27 -12.58
N GLU A 241 34.04 -30.09 -12.11
CA GLU A 241 33.28 -31.01 -12.96
C GLU A 241 31.79 -31.06 -12.55
N PRO A 242 30.87 -31.30 -13.50
CA PRO A 242 29.45 -31.45 -13.21
C PRO A 242 29.23 -32.79 -12.50
N ASP A 243 29.10 -32.76 -11.18
CA ASP A 243 28.75 -33.93 -10.39
C ASP A 243 27.29 -34.32 -10.70
N CYS A 244 27.13 -35.32 -11.57
CA CYS A 244 25.87 -36.02 -11.80
C CYS A 244 25.57 -36.93 -10.59
N SER A 245 25.24 -36.33 -9.45
CA SER A 245 24.63 -37.02 -8.33
C SER A 245 23.28 -36.37 -8.02
N CYS A 246 22.24 -37.04 -8.50
CA CYS A 246 20.84 -36.69 -8.32
C CYS A 246 20.44 -36.77 -6.84
N LEU A 247 20.47 -35.62 -6.16
CA LEU A 247 19.63 -35.34 -4.99
C LEU A 247 19.01 -33.95 -5.19
N CYS A 248 17.69 -33.94 -5.35
CA CYS A 248 16.87 -32.80 -5.71
C CYS A 248 17.19 -31.55 -4.88
N SER A 249 17.82 -30.55 -5.50
CA SER A 249 17.89 -29.18 -5.01
C SER A 249 17.72 -28.28 -6.22
N ASN A 250 16.58 -27.60 -6.29
CA ASN A 250 16.23 -26.70 -7.40
C ASN A 250 17.34 -25.65 -7.56
N GLN A 251 18.08 -25.77 -8.66
CA GLN A 251 19.11 -24.83 -9.08
C GLN A 251 18.44 -23.58 -9.66
N SER A 252 18.72 -22.44 -9.06
CA SER A 252 18.63 -21.12 -9.71
C SER A 252 19.85 -20.29 -9.32
N GLY A 253 21.04 -20.79 -9.66
CA GLY A 253 22.26 -20.01 -9.61
C GLY A 253 22.30 -18.99 -10.74
N ILE A 254 21.79 -17.78 -10.52
CA ILE A 254 21.98 -16.66 -11.43
C ILE A 254 23.18 -15.85 -10.94
N HIS A 255 24.24 -15.86 -11.75
CA HIS A 255 25.43 -15.06 -11.58
C HIS A 255 25.09 -13.56 -11.77
N THR A 256 24.84 -12.84 -10.68
CA THR A 256 24.69 -11.37 -10.68
C THR A 256 25.85 -10.72 -9.92
N THR A 257 26.95 -10.53 -10.62
CA THR A 257 28.05 -9.64 -10.18
C THR A 257 27.68 -8.20 -10.53
N LEU A 258 26.72 -7.64 -9.81
CA LEU A 258 26.70 -6.21 -9.49
C LEU A 258 26.88 -6.15 -7.98
N ASP A 259 27.90 -5.40 -7.57
CA ASP A 259 28.51 -5.46 -6.25
C ASP A 259 27.50 -5.12 -5.13
N ALA A 260 26.74 -6.12 -4.68
CA ALA A 260 25.71 -5.99 -3.64
C ALA A 260 26.31 -5.43 -2.33
N ALA A 261 27.62 -5.57 -2.14
CA ALA A 261 28.36 -4.96 -1.04
C ALA A 261 28.45 -3.42 -1.15
N PHE A 262 28.62 -2.87 -2.34
CA PHE A 262 28.75 -1.42 -2.57
C PHE A 262 27.41 -0.70 -2.40
N VAL A 263 26.36 -1.26 -3.00
CA VAL A 263 24.97 -0.79 -2.88
C VAL A 263 24.51 -0.76 -1.42
N ASN A 264 24.75 -1.84 -0.68
CA ASN A 264 24.36 -1.92 0.72
C ASN A 264 25.17 -0.96 1.62
N SER A 265 26.45 -0.72 1.32
CA SER A 265 27.28 0.24 2.07
C SER A 265 26.80 1.68 1.89
N LEU A 266 26.41 2.07 0.67
CA LEU A 266 25.90 3.40 0.38
C LEU A 266 24.56 3.67 1.09
N MET A 267 23.66 2.66 1.08
CA MET A 267 22.39 2.70 1.79
C MET A 267 22.58 2.84 3.31
N ILE A 268 23.51 2.06 3.90
CA ILE A 268 23.84 2.15 5.33
C ILE A 268 24.44 3.54 5.66
N MET A 269 25.25 4.13 4.79
CA MET A 269 25.79 5.48 4.97
C MET A 269 24.72 6.59 4.90
N GLU A 270 23.72 6.45 4.04
CA GLU A 270 22.60 7.40 3.95
C GLU A 270 21.66 7.26 5.14
N ILE A 271 21.36 6.04 5.58
CA ILE A 271 20.59 5.78 6.81
C ILE A 271 21.33 6.32 8.04
N SER A 272 22.65 6.10 8.13
CA SER A 272 23.47 6.65 9.22
C SER A 272 23.53 8.17 9.20
N ARG A 273 23.60 8.81 8.02
CA ARG A 273 23.51 10.27 7.87
C ARG A 273 22.14 10.80 8.29
N TYR A 274 21.06 10.11 7.94
CA TYR A 274 19.71 10.46 8.37
C TYR A 274 19.53 10.32 9.88
N LEU A 275 20.01 9.21 10.46
CA LEU A 275 19.91 8.94 11.90
C LEU A 275 20.70 9.96 12.75
N ASN A 276 21.82 10.47 12.24
CA ASN A 276 22.72 11.42 12.93
C ASN A 276 22.52 12.88 12.51
N SER A 277 21.44 13.20 11.76
CA SER A 277 21.19 14.56 11.30
C SER A 277 20.66 15.45 12.44
N PRO A 278 21.14 16.70 12.61
CA PRO A 278 20.80 17.58 13.74
C PRO A 278 19.35 18.10 13.73
N TRP A 279 18.54 17.77 12.71
CA TRP A 279 17.13 18.15 12.58
C TRP A 279 16.17 17.27 13.41
N LYS A 280 16.66 16.60 14.46
CA LYS A 280 15.89 15.67 15.32
C LYS A 280 15.58 16.20 16.73
N LEU A 281 15.49 17.53 16.88
CA LEU A 281 14.99 18.17 18.10
C LEU A 281 13.84 19.11 17.77
#